data_AF-W2M4X1-F1
#
_entry.id   AF-W2M4X1-F1
#
_cell.length_a   1.000
_cell.length_b   1.000
_cell.length_c   1.000
_cell.angle_alpha   90.00
_cell.angle_beta   90.00
_cell.angle_gamma   90.00
#
_symmetry.space_group_name_H-M   'P 1'
#
loop_
_entity.id
_entity.type
_entity.pdbx_description
1 polymer ?
#
loop_
_entity_poly.entity_id
_entity_poly.type
_entity_poly.pdbx_seq_one_letter_code
_entity_poly.pdbx_strand_id
1 'polypeptide(L)' 'MQKYLVSFVLTGNPNSVWSEDKIYWPMFNESSVGAQIVLNDTFSVADDSLANAKSLFWNKALWY' A
#
# COMPACT_ATOMS: atom_id res chain seq x y z
N MET A 1 -7.73 9.03 -2.05
CA MET A 1 -6.30 9.20 -1.69
C MET A 1 -5.99 10.30 -0.70
N GLN A 2 -6.47 11.53 -0.88
CA GLN A 2 -6.12 12.67 0.01
C GLN A 2 -6.32 12.37 1.50
N LYS A 3 -7.43 11.73 1.90
CA LYS A 3 -7.70 11.34 3.29
C LYS A 3 -6.71 10.32 3.88
N TYR A 4 -6.07 9.47 3.08
CA TYR A 4 -5.02 8.56 3.57
C TYR A 4 -3.73 9.34 3.86
N LEU A 5 -3.31 10.21 2.93
CA LEU A 5 -2.11 11.02 3.08
C LEU A 5 -2.20 11.99 4.26
N VAL A 6 -3.34 12.67 4.41
CA VAL A 6 -3.55 13.58 5.55
C VAL A 6 -3.54 12.81 6.87
N SER A 7 -4.23 11.66 6.95
CA SER A 7 -4.20 10.80 8.14
C SER A 7 -2.77 10.37 8.48
N PHE A 8 -1.97 10.00 7.47
CA PHE A 8 -0.58 9.59 7.66
C PHE A 8 0.31 10.74 8.15
N VAL A 9 0.21 11.93 7.55
CA VAL A 9 0.98 13.11 7.99
C VAL A 9 0.65 13.49 9.43
N LEU A 10 -0.62 13.37 9.84
CA LEU A 10 -1.06 13.74 11.19
C LEU A 10 -0.73 12.70 12.26
N THR A 11 -0.76 11.41 11.92
CA THR A 11 -0.74 10.32 12.92
C THR A 11 0.30 9.24 12.69
N GLY A 12 1.02 9.28 11.56
CA GLY A 12 1.84 8.17 11.10
C GLY A 12 1.06 6.94 10.64
N ASN A 13 -0.28 6.95 10.73
CA ASN A 13 -1.15 5.84 10.33
C ASN A 13 -2.20 6.31 9.29
N PRO A 14 -2.23 5.73 8.08
CA PRO A 14 -3.15 6.15 7.02
C PRO A 14 -4.62 5.82 7.34
N ASN A 15 -4.91 4.96 8.33
CA ASN A 15 -6.26 4.53 8.72
C ASN A 15 -6.84 5.25 9.94
N SER A 16 -6.05 6.04 10.68
CA SER A 16 -6.46 6.55 12.00
C SER A 16 -7.57 7.62 11.97
N VAL A 17 -7.64 8.44 10.93
CA VAL A 17 -8.66 9.51 10.80
C VAL A 17 -9.57 9.19 9.63
N TRP A 18 -10.89 9.43 9.76
CA TRP A 18 -11.90 9.10 8.74
C TRP A 18 -11.91 7.61 8.36
N SER A 19 -11.82 6.73 9.35
CA SER A 19 -11.80 5.27 9.15
C SER A 19 -13.07 4.75 8.47
N GLU A 20 -14.22 5.38 8.70
CA GLU A 20 -15.50 4.99 8.06
C GLU A 20 -15.60 5.40 6.58
N ASP A 21 -14.82 6.40 6.16
CA ASP A 21 -14.84 6.91 4.78
C ASP A 21 -13.85 6.18 3.85
N LYS A 22 -13.13 5.20 4.38
CA LYS A 22 -11.98 4.59 3.74
C LYS A 22 -12.01 3.08 3.94
N ILE A 23 -11.56 2.35 2.94
CA ILE A 23 -11.23 0.94 3.14
C ILE A 23 -9.99 0.84 4.03
N TYR A 24 -9.92 -0.19 4.86
CA TYR A 24 -8.73 -0.41 5.66
C TYR A 24 -7.53 -0.73 4.75
N TRP A 25 -6.43 0.00 4.89
CA TRP A 25 -5.18 -0.27 4.18
C TRP A 25 -4.20 -0.97 5.14
N PRO A 26 -3.96 -2.29 5.00
CA PRO A 26 -3.08 -3.03 5.90
C PRO A 26 -1.65 -2.50 5.85
N MET A 27 -0.94 -2.60 6.97
CA MET A 27 0.50 -2.38 6.96
C MET A 27 1.18 -3.46 6.11
N PHE A 28 2.27 -3.11 5.44
CA PHE A 28 2.94 -4.02 4.51
C PHE A 28 3.32 -5.38 5.15
N ASN A 29 3.68 -5.38 6.42
CA ASN A 29 4.08 -6.58 7.18
C ASN A 29 2.90 -7.38 7.76
N GLU A 30 1.66 -6.89 7.69
CA GLU A 30 0.47 -7.65 8.10
C GLU A 30 0.07 -8.71 7.06
N SER A 31 0.63 -8.64 5.84
CA SER A 31 0.46 -9.62 4.76
C SER A 31 1.76 -10.37 4.50
N SER A 32 1.67 -11.68 4.25
CA SER A 32 2.81 -12.51 3.87
C SER A 32 3.42 -12.16 2.50
N VAL A 33 2.64 -11.52 1.63
CA VAL A 33 3.02 -11.11 0.27
C VAL A 33 3.03 -9.60 0.10
N GLY A 34 2.84 -8.83 1.18
CA GLY A 34 2.58 -7.40 1.11
C GLY A 34 1.13 -7.10 0.68
N ALA A 35 0.67 -5.88 0.96
CA ALA A 35 -0.65 -5.41 0.55
C ALA A 35 -0.54 -4.02 -0.08
N GLN A 36 -1.17 -3.84 -1.23
CA GLN A 36 -1.26 -2.56 -1.94
C GLN A 36 -2.70 -2.07 -1.99
N ILE A 37 -2.88 -0.75 -1.96
CA ILE A 37 -4.16 -0.12 -2.28
C ILE A 37 -4.24 0.10 -3.80
N VAL A 38 -5.30 -0.39 -4.42
CA VAL A 38 -5.54 -0.23 -5.86
C VAL A 38 -6.48 0.96 -6.06
N LEU A 39 -6.02 1.89 -6.90
CA LEU A 39 -6.68 3.15 -7.19
C LEU A 39 -7.15 3.14 -8.64
N ASN A 40 -8.33 2.57 -8.87
CA ASN A 40 -9.03 2.65 -10.14
C ASN A 40 -10.40 3.34 -9.90
N ASP A 41 -11.45 2.93 -10.62
CA ASP A 41 -12.81 3.44 -10.43
C ASP A 41 -13.35 3.17 -9.01
N THR A 42 -12.93 2.07 -8.37
CA THR A 42 -13.31 1.69 -7.00
C THR A 42 -12.11 1.28 -6.19
N PHE A 43 -11.94 1.87 -5.00
CA PHE A 43 -10.82 1.55 -4.13
C PHE A 43 -10.91 0.10 -3.65
N SER A 44 -9.81 -0.65 -3.75
CA SER A 44 -9.70 -2.01 -3.23
C SER A 44 -8.31 -2.28 -2.64
N VAL A 45 -8.18 -3.36 -1.88
CA VAL A 45 -6.88 -3.88 -1.40
C VAL A 45 -6.57 -5.16 -2.17
N ALA A 46 -5.33 -5.30 -2.59
CA ALA A 46 -4.83 -6.49 -3.27
C ALA A 46 -3.41 -6.82 -2.79
N ASP A 47 -2.92 -8.00 -3.15
CA ASP A 47 -1.52 -8.39 -2.91
C ASP A 47 -0.56 -7.45 -3.65
N ASP A 48 0.64 -7.26 -3.08
CA ASP A 48 1.65 -6.41 -3.70
C ASP A 48 2.13 -7.02 -5.03
N SER A 49 1.70 -6.40 -6.12
CA SER A 49 2.05 -6.83 -7.48
C SER A 49 3.54 -6.65 -7.79
N LEU A 50 4.26 -5.82 -7.04
CA LEU A 50 5.71 -5.59 -7.18
C LEU A 50 6.54 -6.56 -6.35
N ALA A 51 5.96 -7.25 -5.37
CA ALA A 51 6.61 -8.30 -4.59
C ALA A 51 6.76 -9.60 -5.40
N ASN A 52 7.42 -9.53 -6.56
CA ASN A 52 7.53 -10.63 -7.51
C ASN A 52 8.98 -10.88 -7.97
N ALA A 53 9.20 -12.04 -8.59
CA ALA A 53 10.53 -12.47 -9.05
C ALA A 53 11.14 -11.56 -10.12
N LYS A 54 10.32 -10.91 -10.96
CA LYS A 54 10.80 -9.96 -11.97
C LYS A 54 11.35 -8.69 -11.32
N SER A 55 10.65 -8.14 -10.34
CA SER A 55 11.12 -6.98 -9.56
C SER A 55 12.44 -7.29 -8.85
N LEU A 56 12.56 -8.49 -8.25
CA LEU A 56 13.80 -8.93 -7.62
C LEU A 56 14.97 -9.03 -8.62
N PHE A 57 14.72 -9.59 -9.81
CA PHE A 57 15.72 -9.68 -10.86
C PHE A 57 16.20 -8.30 -11.30
N TRP A 58 15.28 -7.39 -11.63
CA TRP A 58 15.62 -6.06 -12.12
C TRP A 58 16.27 -5.18 -11.06
N ASN A 59 15.88 -5.30 -9.78
CA ASN A 59 16.57 -4.61 -8.69
C ASN A 59 18.05 -5.02 -8.60
N LYS A 60 18.39 -6.28 -8.85
CA LYS A 60 19.79 -6.73 -8.88
C LYS A 60 20.51 -6.34 -10.16
N ALA A 61 19.81 -6.36 -11.29
CA ALA A 61 20.42 -6.09 -12.59
C ALA A 61 20.71 -4.60 -12.83
N LEU A 62 19.88 -3.72 -12.26
CA LEU A 62 19.95 -2.27 -12.51
C LEU A 62 20.64 -1.48 -11.40
N TRP A 63 20.77 -2.03 -10.20
CA TRP A 63 21.56 -1.42 -9.12
C TRP A 63 22.86 -2.20 -8.94
N TYR A 64 23.97 -1.56 -9.34
CA TYR A 64 25.36 -1.95 -9.09
C TYR A 64 25.93 -1.07 -7.98
#